data_AF-A0AAN1CYJ4-F1
#
_entry.id   AF-A0AAN1CYJ4-F1
#
_cell.length_a   1.000
_cell.length_b   1.000
_cell.length_c   1.000
_cell.angle_alpha   90.00
_cell.angle_beta   90.00
_cell.angle_gamma   90.00
#
_symmetry.space_group_name_H-M   'P 1'
#
loop_
_entity.id
_entity.type
_entity.pdbx_description
1 polymer ?
#
loop_
_entity_poly.entity_id
_entity_poly.type
_entity_poly.pdbx_seq_one_letter_code
_entity_poly.pdbx_strand_id
1 'polypeptide(L)'
;MRAVEHRKLSLLFPFLSWSSKVNSQTLKADILAGLTGAIIVLPQGIAYAMIAGLPPEFGLYTAIIPAILASLFGSSHHLISGPTAALSVIVFTTISQFADPGTPLYIQLCFTLTLCAGIIQLLFGLLRFGVVVNFVSHSVVLGFTLGAAIVIGVSQLKHVFGLQYDSGETAVENIILLVSNINALNSKELLVGIVTIAVCVLCKRIWPKLPHMLFATLVAMGFATWMNHAGNEVLMVSQVSSNYLSLSSPFVGFSHISTMLDGIFAVAMLGLVEAISISRSVAMKSRQQLDSNQEFIGQGISNMVGSFFSCYVSSGSFTRSGVNYSSGAQTPLAAVFAGVFLLIIMVLFAPYAAYIPIAGMGGLLLVVAWNLVDVHHIKVIAKHDGKEIFILAVTSLAAIFLHLELSIYVGVAASLFFYLRRTSRPTIELLNCDELNIDEQQDIAVIRINGSIFFGCVQYLHQELQKISSKQLIILGRGINFIDHLGVQMLDDYVSTSGRSVYFCRFKANAKASLLNGATSVREEHFSDRLTPLLKLICKR
;
A
#
# COMPACT_ATOMS: atom_id res chain seq x y z
N MET A 1 -19.59 -26.41 -15.11
CA MET A 1 -18.21 -26.73 -15.56
C MET A 1 -17.51 -25.53 -16.18
N ARG A 2 -17.99 -24.95 -17.29
CA ARG A 2 -17.35 -23.77 -17.95
C ARG A 2 -17.05 -22.57 -17.05
N ALA A 3 -17.93 -22.23 -16.10
CA ALA A 3 -17.70 -21.11 -15.16
C ALA A 3 -16.60 -21.41 -14.10
N VAL A 4 -16.41 -22.68 -13.74
CA VAL A 4 -15.36 -23.11 -12.79
C VAL A 4 -14.02 -23.21 -13.50
N GLU A 5 -14.01 -23.68 -14.76
CA GLU A 5 -12.82 -23.67 -15.62
C GLU A 5 -12.36 -22.24 -15.92
N HIS A 6 -13.27 -21.33 -16.27
CA HIS A 6 -12.96 -19.90 -16.45
C HIS A 6 -12.34 -19.28 -15.20
N ARG A 7 -12.85 -19.65 -14.00
CA ARG A 7 -12.33 -19.14 -12.72
C ARG A 7 -10.93 -19.68 -12.40
N LYS A 8 -10.62 -20.92 -12.77
CA LYS A 8 -9.26 -21.50 -12.63
C LYS A 8 -8.28 -20.90 -13.65
N LEU A 9 -8.72 -20.69 -14.89
CA LEU A 9 -7.93 -20.02 -15.92
C LEU A 9 -7.65 -18.56 -15.59
N SER A 10 -8.61 -17.83 -15.02
CA SER A 10 -8.40 -16.43 -14.60
C SER A 10 -7.47 -16.29 -13.38
N LEU A 11 -7.28 -17.36 -12.59
CA LEU A 11 -6.32 -17.39 -11.48
C LEU A 11 -4.87 -17.60 -11.99
N LEU A 12 -4.69 -18.36 -13.07
CA LEU A 12 -3.38 -18.61 -13.67
C LEU A 12 -2.96 -17.53 -14.68
N PHE A 13 -3.94 -16.98 -15.41
CA PHE A 13 -3.74 -15.94 -16.41
C PHE A 13 -4.70 -14.77 -16.15
N PRO A 14 -4.38 -13.90 -15.17
CA PRO A 14 -5.23 -12.78 -14.77
C PRO A 14 -5.56 -11.83 -15.93
N PHE A 15 -4.67 -11.71 -16.91
CA PHE A 15 -4.88 -10.89 -18.11
C PHE A 15 -6.10 -11.28 -18.95
N LEU A 16 -6.56 -12.52 -18.86
CA LEU A 16 -7.78 -12.94 -19.53
C LEU A 16 -9.03 -12.27 -18.94
N SER A 17 -9.00 -11.91 -17.65
CA SER A 17 -10.16 -11.33 -16.94
C SER A 17 -10.51 -9.90 -17.37
N TRP A 18 -9.50 -9.10 -17.73
CA TRP A 18 -9.68 -7.72 -18.17
C TRP A 18 -9.61 -7.56 -19.69
N SER A 19 -9.26 -8.62 -20.44
CA SER A 19 -9.25 -8.61 -21.91
C SER A 19 -10.58 -8.13 -22.52
N SER A 20 -11.71 -8.47 -21.90
CA SER A 20 -13.06 -8.04 -22.31
C SER A 20 -13.33 -6.54 -22.11
N LYS A 21 -12.54 -5.86 -21.27
CA LYS A 21 -12.63 -4.41 -21.07
C LYS A 21 -11.87 -3.63 -22.13
N VAL A 22 -11.04 -4.28 -22.95
CA VAL A 22 -10.23 -3.63 -23.98
C VAL A 22 -11.11 -3.31 -25.19
N ASN A 23 -11.28 -2.02 -25.46
CA ASN A 23 -11.94 -1.50 -26.66
C ASN A 23 -11.11 -0.36 -27.28
N SER A 24 -11.54 0.20 -28.40
CA SER A 24 -10.78 1.26 -29.09
C SER A 24 -10.53 2.50 -28.23
N GLN A 25 -11.44 2.84 -27.32
CA GLN A 25 -11.28 4.00 -26.43
C GLN A 25 -10.26 3.71 -25.32
N THR A 26 -10.37 2.56 -24.65
CA THR A 26 -9.42 2.18 -23.59
C THR A 26 -8.02 2.00 -24.17
N LEU A 27 -7.91 1.38 -25.36
CA LEU A 27 -6.63 1.18 -26.04
C LEU A 27 -5.94 2.51 -26.34
N LYS A 28 -6.67 3.51 -26.84
CA LYS A 28 -6.12 4.87 -27.08
C LYS A 28 -5.66 5.53 -25.78
N ALA A 29 -6.46 5.41 -24.71
CA ALA A 29 -6.11 5.95 -23.41
C ALA A 29 -4.85 5.29 -22.82
N ASP A 30 -4.77 3.96 -22.87
CA ASP A 30 -3.64 3.17 -22.37
C ASP A 30 -2.36 3.40 -23.18
N ILE A 31 -2.46 3.60 -24.51
CA ILE A 31 -1.31 3.97 -25.36
C ILE A 31 -0.75 5.34 -24.93
N LEU A 32 -1.62 6.35 -24.75
CA LEU A 32 -1.19 7.70 -24.37
C LEU A 32 -0.61 7.74 -22.94
N ALA A 33 -1.23 7.01 -22.01
CA ALA A 33 -0.72 6.86 -20.65
C ALA A 33 0.62 6.12 -20.64
N GLY A 34 0.75 5.05 -21.42
CA GLY A 34 1.98 4.28 -21.55
C GLY A 34 3.14 5.12 -22.12
N LEU A 35 2.89 5.90 -23.18
CA LEU A 35 3.91 6.79 -23.75
C LEU A 35 4.36 7.87 -22.76
N THR A 36 3.42 8.47 -22.04
CA THR A 36 3.71 9.46 -20.99
C THR A 36 4.54 8.83 -19.86
N GLY A 37 4.16 7.61 -19.45
CA GLY A 37 4.89 6.83 -18.46
C GLY A 37 6.32 6.52 -18.89
N ALA A 38 6.53 6.02 -20.11
CA ALA A 38 7.85 5.65 -20.62
C ALA A 38 8.87 6.80 -20.54
N ILE A 39 8.44 8.02 -20.90
CA ILE A 39 9.31 9.21 -20.92
C ILE A 39 9.71 9.65 -19.51
N ILE A 40 8.79 9.58 -18.55
CA ILE A 40 9.07 9.95 -17.15
C ILE A 40 9.97 8.91 -16.47
N VAL A 41 9.87 7.65 -16.90
CA VAL A 41 10.57 6.54 -16.25
C VAL A 41 12.05 6.46 -16.61
N LEU A 42 12.43 6.83 -17.83
CA LEU A 42 13.82 6.80 -18.31
C LEU A 42 14.84 7.41 -17.31
N PRO A 43 14.71 8.68 -16.88
CA PRO A 43 15.64 9.31 -15.94
C PRO A 43 15.65 8.65 -14.56
N GLN A 44 14.48 8.22 -14.07
CA GLN A 44 14.35 7.58 -12.78
C GLN A 44 15.01 6.21 -12.75
N GLY A 45 14.85 5.43 -13.82
CA GLY A 45 15.49 4.13 -13.96
C GLY A 45 17.01 4.25 -13.85
N ILE A 46 17.60 5.20 -14.57
CA ILE A 46 19.05 5.48 -14.54
C ILE A 46 19.51 5.84 -13.13
N ALA A 47 18.85 6.82 -12.50
CA ALA A 47 19.23 7.29 -11.18
C ALA A 47 19.15 6.17 -10.12
N TYR A 48 18.10 5.35 -10.17
CA TYR A 48 17.91 4.27 -9.21
C TYR A 48 18.90 3.11 -9.42
N ALA A 49 19.28 2.79 -10.66
CA ALA A 49 20.34 1.83 -10.91
C ALA A 49 21.67 2.30 -10.31
N MET A 50 22.00 3.59 -10.47
CA MET A 50 23.22 4.17 -9.89
C MET A 50 23.21 4.13 -8.35
N ILE A 51 22.05 4.38 -7.73
CA ILE A 51 21.88 4.21 -6.27
C ILE A 51 22.10 2.75 -5.87
N ALA A 52 21.64 1.80 -6.69
CA ALA A 52 21.86 0.37 -6.47
C ALA A 52 23.29 -0.08 -6.77
N GLY A 53 24.24 0.82 -7.08
CA GLY A 53 25.61 0.45 -7.44
C GLY A 53 25.74 -0.27 -8.79
N LEU A 54 24.71 -0.15 -9.64
CA LEU A 54 24.61 -0.81 -10.94
C LEU A 54 24.78 0.19 -12.09
N PRO A 55 25.32 -0.26 -13.24
CA PRO A 55 25.26 0.50 -14.47
C PRO A 55 23.84 0.98 -14.85
N PRO A 56 23.69 2.18 -15.44
CA PRO A 56 22.41 2.80 -15.78
C PRO A 56 21.41 1.91 -16.54
N GLU A 57 21.91 1.09 -17.47
CA GLU A 57 21.09 0.22 -18.31
C GLU A 57 20.21 -0.75 -17.52
N PHE A 58 20.70 -1.27 -16.39
CA PHE A 58 19.95 -2.22 -15.57
C PHE A 58 18.70 -1.60 -14.95
N GLY A 59 18.70 -0.28 -14.74
CA GLY A 59 17.53 0.48 -14.33
C GLY A 59 16.45 0.54 -15.40
N LEU A 60 16.87 0.70 -16.66
CA LEU A 60 15.95 0.72 -17.80
C LEU A 60 15.38 -0.67 -18.06
N TYR A 61 16.19 -1.73 -17.97
CA TYR A 61 15.70 -3.10 -18.10
C TYR A 61 14.65 -3.42 -17.04
N THR A 62 14.94 -3.04 -15.79
CA THR A 62 14.03 -3.20 -14.65
C THR A 62 12.76 -2.36 -14.80
N ALA A 63 12.81 -1.25 -15.54
CA ALA A 63 11.64 -0.44 -15.86
C ALA A 63 10.80 -0.98 -17.04
N ILE A 64 11.35 -1.89 -17.85
CA ILE A 64 10.67 -2.49 -19.01
C ILE A 64 10.03 -3.82 -18.60
N ILE A 65 10.84 -4.79 -18.19
CA ILE A 65 10.42 -6.19 -18.08
C ILE A 65 9.47 -6.38 -16.90
N PRO A 66 9.83 -5.96 -15.67
CA PRO A 66 8.90 -6.00 -14.57
C PRO A 66 7.59 -5.24 -14.78
N ALA A 67 7.60 -4.09 -15.47
CA ALA A 67 6.38 -3.32 -15.74
C ALA A 67 5.38 -4.14 -16.57
N ILE A 68 5.88 -4.83 -17.60
CA ILE A 68 5.08 -5.72 -18.45
C ILE A 68 4.59 -6.93 -17.65
N LEU A 69 5.49 -7.64 -16.97
CA LEU A 69 5.13 -8.88 -16.28
C LEU A 69 4.20 -8.65 -15.09
N ALA A 70 4.51 -7.67 -14.23
CA ALA A 70 3.68 -7.38 -13.07
C ALA A 70 2.28 -6.91 -13.46
N SER A 71 2.13 -6.17 -14.57
CA SER A 71 0.80 -5.74 -15.04
C SER A 71 -0.03 -6.87 -15.67
N LEU A 72 0.61 -7.86 -16.30
CA LEU A 72 -0.06 -9.02 -16.87
C LEU A 72 -0.50 -10.04 -15.81
N PHE A 73 0.31 -10.23 -14.76
CA PHE A 73 0.09 -11.23 -13.72
C PHE A 73 -0.39 -10.66 -12.38
N GLY A 74 -0.38 -9.34 -12.19
CA GLY A 74 -0.87 -8.65 -11.00
C GLY A 74 -2.37 -8.37 -11.05
N SER A 75 -2.89 -7.75 -9.98
CA SER A 75 -4.31 -7.40 -9.87
C SER A 75 -4.60 -5.94 -10.23
N SER A 76 -3.64 -5.03 -10.02
CA SER A 76 -3.87 -3.59 -10.21
C SER A 76 -3.88 -3.20 -11.68
N HIS A 77 -4.83 -2.37 -12.09
CA HIS A 77 -4.87 -1.79 -13.45
C HIS A 77 -3.87 -0.66 -13.66
N HIS A 78 -3.41 -0.03 -12.58
CA HIS A 78 -2.70 1.25 -12.66
C HIS A 78 -1.29 1.19 -12.07
N LEU A 79 -0.95 0.13 -11.34
CA LEU A 79 0.37 -0.02 -10.74
C LEU A 79 1.41 -0.20 -11.84
N ILE A 80 2.48 0.60 -11.81
CA ILE A 80 3.64 0.41 -12.67
C ILE A 80 4.83 -0.04 -11.82
N SER A 81 5.20 -1.31 -11.99
CA SER A 81 6.40 -1.90 -11.40
C SER A 81 7.67 -1.51 -12.15
N GLY A 82 8.78 -1.44 -11.41
CA GLY A 82 10.11 -1.15 -11.94
C GLY A 82 11.08 -0.80 -10.81
N PRO A 83 12.24 -0.17 -11.08
CA PRO A 83 13.18 0.19 -10.03
C PRO A 83 12.57 1.23 -9.08
N THR A 84 12.84 1.13 -7.77
CA THR A 84 12.43 2.13 -6.76
C THR A 84 13.66 2.59 -5.97
N ALA A 85 13.62 3.80 -5.44
CA ALA A 85 14.74 4.36 -4.67
C ALA A 85 15.07 3.50 -3.45
N ALA A 86 14.05 3.15 -2.65
CA ALA A 86 14.23 2.38 -1.42
C ALA A 86 14.83 0.99 -1.68
N LEU A 87 14.26 0.24 -2.63
CA LEU A 87 14.81 -1.05 -3.01
C LEU A 87 16.23 -0.93 -3.56
N SER A 88 16.54 0.14 -4.30
CA SER A 88 17.90 0.36 -4.81
C SER A 88 18.91 0.58 -3.68
N VAL A 89 18.54 1.34 -2.64
CA VAL A 89 19.39 1.51 -1.45
C VAL A 89 19.57 0.18 -0.71
N ILE A 90 18.51 -0.60 -0.51
CA ILE A 90 18.63 -1.89 0.19
C ILE A 90 19.47 -2.88 -0.62
N VAL A 91 19.30 -2.94 -1.95
CA VAL A 91 20.17 -3.74 -2.82
C VAL A 91 21.63 -3.31 -2.62
N PHE A 92 21.91 -2.01 -2.65
CA PHE A 92 23.26 -1.51 -2.45
C PHE A 92 23.84 -1.93 -1.09
N THR A 93 23.15 -1.63 0.01
CA THR A 93 23.64 -1.93 1.36
C THR A 93 23.74 -3.42 1.64
N THR A 94 22.92 -4.25 0.99
CA THR A 94 22.98 -5.71 1.10
C THR A 94 24.16 -6.27 0.32
N ILE A 95 24.34 -5.89 -0.95
CA ILE A 95 25.32 -6.53 -1.84
C ILE A 95 26.73 -5.97 -1.62
N SER A 96 26.87 -4.68 -1.26
CA SER A 96 28.18 -4.05 -1.03
C SER A 96 28.98 -4.66 0.14
N GLN A 97 28.35 -5.52 0.95
CA GLN A 97 29.04 -6.29 1.99
C GLN A 97 29.78 -7.52 1.44
N PHE A 98 29.45 -7.94 0.21
CA PHE A 98 29.93 -9.19 -0.39
C PHE A 98 30.74 -8.98 -1.68
N ALA A 99 30.53 -7.86 -2.37
CA ALA A 99 31.26 -7.49 -3.59
C ALA A 99 31.33 -5.98 -3.76
N ASP A 100 32.35 -5.50 -4.47
CA ASP A 100 32.47 -4.07 -4.79
C ASP A 100 31.46 -3.66 -5.88
N PRO A 101 30.77 -2.51 -5.75
CA PRO A 101 29.84 -2.00 -6.74
C PRO A 101 30.40 -1.96 -8.16
N GLY A 102 29.56 -2.27 -9.15
CA GLY A 102 29.94 -2.29 -10.57
C GLY A 102 30.78 -3.48 -11.03
N THR A 103 31.28 -4.33 -10.12
CA THR A 103 32.00 -5.56 -10.51
C THR A 103 31.05 -6.61 -11.13
N PRO A 104 31.55 -7.52 -11.98
CA PRO A 104 30.72 -8.59 -12.53
C PRO A 104 30.05 -9.46 -11.45
N LEU A 105 30.76 -9.74 -10.35
CA LEU A 105 30.22 -10.48 -9.22
C LEU A 105 29.08 -9.72 -8.53
N TYR A 106 29.25 -8.41 -8.28
CA TYR A 106 28.21 -7.56 -7.71
C TYR A 106 26.92 -7.60 -8.51
N ILE A 107 27.04 -7.40 -9.82
CA ILE A 107 25.89 -7.40 -10.75
C ILE A 107 25.17 -8.77 -10.70
N GLN A 108 25.91 -9.87 -10.68
CA GLN A 108 25.32 -11.21 -10.57
C GLN A 108 24.64 -11.45 -9.21
N LEU A 109 25.22 -10.96 -8.11
CA LEU A 109 24.62 -11.05 -6.78
C LEU A 109 23.32 -10.22 -6.69
N CYS A 110 23.24 -9.05 -7.33
CA CYS A 110 21.99 -8.29 -7.47
C CYS A 110 20.91 -9.09 -8.19
N PHE A 111 21.26 -9.82 -9.26
CA PHE A 111 20.29 -10.69 -9.97
C PHE A 111 19.90 -11.91 -9.13
N THR A 112 20.83 -12.51 -8.38
CA THR A 112 20.54 -13.61 -7.44
C THR A 112 19.57 -13.15 -6.37
N LEU A 113 19.84 -12.00 -5.74
CA LEU A 113 18.98 -11.36 -4.75
C LEU A 113 17.57 -11.15 -5.30
N THR A 114 17.47 -10.66 -6.54
CA THR A 114 16.21 -10.40 -7.24
C THR A 114 15.43 -11.68 -7.52
N LEU A 115 16.11 -12.74 -7.99
CA LEU A 115 15.51 -14.05 -8.21
C LEU A 115 14.93 -14.61 -6.91
N CYS A 116 15.72 -14.64 -5.84
CA CYS A 116 15.30 -15.17 -4.55
C CYS A 116 14.16 -14.35 -3.95
N ALA A 117 14.23 -13.01 -4.02
CA ALA A 117 13.15 -12.14 -3.58
C ALA A 117 11.85 -12.42 -4.37
N GLY A 118 11.92 -12.55 -5.70
CA GLY A 118 10.79 -12.91 -6.54
C GLY A 118 10.16 -14.26 -6.17
N ILE A 119 10.97 -15.27 -5.84
CA ILE A 119 10.49 -16.57 -5.36
C ILE A 119 9.73 -16.43 -4.04
N ILE A 120 10.26 -15.69 -3.07
CA ILE A 120 9.58 -15.46 -1.78
C ILE A 120 8.25 -14.72 -1.99
N GLN A 121 8.25 -13.69 -2.83
CA GLN A 121 7.05 -12.91 -3.17
C GLN A 121 5.97 -13.79 -3.83
N LEU A 122 6.37 -14.65 -4.77
CA LEU A 122 5.49 -15.61 -5.42
C LEU A 122 4.91 -16.60 -4.40
N LEU A 123 5.75 -17.17 -3.54
CA LEU A 123 5.31 -18.07 -2.46
C LEU A 123 4.30 -17.39 -1.54
N PHE A 124 4.51 -16.11 -1.21
CA PHE A 124 3.61 -15.35 -0.37
C PHE A 124 2.22 -15.16 -1.01
N GLY A 125 2.19 -14.91 -2.32
CA GLY A 125 0.95 -14.86 -3.08
C GLY A 125 0.24 -16.21 -3.12
N LEU A 126 0.97 -17.30 -3.39
CA LEU A 126 0.43 -18.66 -3.45
C LEU A 126 -0.11 -19.15 -2.10
N LEU A 127 0.57 -18.84 -1.00
CA LEU A 127 0.17 -19.15 0.38
C LEU A 127 -0.91 -18.20 0.93
N ARG A 128 -1.34 -17.21 0.15
CA ARG A 128 -2.40 -16.25 0.46
C ARG A 128 -2.09 -15.33 1.65
N PHE A 129 -0.83 -14.90 1.80
CA PHE A 129 -0.43 -13.96 2.85
C PHE A 129 -0.95 -12.53 2.65
N GLY A 130 -1.51 -12.21 1.47
CA GLY A 130 -2.14 -10.91 1.19
C GLY A 130 -3.37 -10.60 2.08
N VAL A 131 -3.88 -11.56 2.85
CA VAL A 131 -4.94 -11.31 3.85
C VAL A 131 -4.49 -10.32 4.94
N VAL A 132 -3.21 -10.32 5.32
CA VAL A 132 -2.65 -9.39 6.33
C VAL A 132 -2.85 -7.93 5.91
N VAL A 133 -2.90 -7.68 4.62
CA VAL A 133 -3.12 -6.33 4.11
C VAL A 133 -4.53 -5.83 4.44
N ASN A 134 -5.53 -6.69 4.64
CA ASN A 134 -6.89 -6.26 5.00
C ASN A 134 -6.96 -5.46 6.30
N PHE A 135 -5.90 -5.48 7.12
CA PHE A 135 -5.77 -4.66 8.32
C PHE A 135 -5.28 -3.22 8.05
N VAL A 136 -4.90 -2.87 6.81
CA VAL A 136 -4.61 -1.49 6.41
C VAL A 136 -5.92 -0.74 6.21
N SER A 137 -6.27 0.13 7.18
CA SER A 137 -7.49 0.94 7.10
C SER A 137 -7.40 2.01 6.02
N HIS A 138 -8.56 2.55 5.64
CA HIS A 138 -8.65 3.65 4.67
C HIS A 138 -7.84 4.89 5.12
N SER A 139 -7.84 5.19 6.41
CA SER A 139 -7.09 6.32 6.97
C SER A 139 -5.58 6.12 6.91
N VAL A 140 -5.11 4.87 7.05
CA VAL A 140 -3.69 4.54 6.84
C VAL A 140 -3.30 4.81 5.40
N VAL A 141 -4.10 4.36 4.42
CA VAL A 141 -3.82 4.61 2.99
C VAL A 141 -3.77 6.11 2.71
N LEU A 142 -4.74 6.89 3.18
CA LEU A 142 -4.74 8.34 2.97
C LEU A 142 -3.55 9.04 3.64
N GLY A 143 -3.22 8.67 4.88
CA GLY A 143 -2.08 9.22 5.61
C GLY A 143 -0.75 8.90 4.93
N PHE A 144 -0.60 7.66 4.47
CA PHE A 144 0.54 7.21 3.69
C PHE A 144 0.67 8.00 2.38
N THR A 145 -0.43 8.22 1.65
CA THR A 145 -0.40 8.98 0.40
C THR A 145 -0.08 10.46 0.59
N LEU A 146 -0.56 11.06 1.67
CA LEU A 146 -0.22 12.43 2.03
C LEU A 146 1.27 12.55 2.37
N GLY A 147 1.78 11.63 3.20
CA GLY A 147 3.20 11.52 3.50
C GLY A 147 4.06 11.34 2.24
N ALA A 148 3.71 10.38 1.38
CA ALA A 148 4.39 10.12 0.12
C ALA A 148 4.41 11.36 -0.79
N ALA A 149 3.28 12.08 -0.90
CA ALA A 149 3.21 13.32 -1.68
C ALA A 149 4.17 14.39 -1.15
N ILE A 150 4.29 14.54 0.17
CA ILE A 150 5.22 15.49 0.81
C ILE A 150 6.67 15.06 0.60
N VAL A 151 7.00 13.79 0.84
CA VAL A 151 8.35 13.22 0.61
C VAL A 151 8.78 13.43 -0.84
N ILE A 152 7.92 13.08 -1.80
CA ILE A 152 8.18 13.31 -3.22
C ILE A 152 8.37 14.82 -3.44
N GLY A 153 7.44 15.66 -2.99
CA GLY A 153 7.52 17.11 -3.16
C GLY A 153 8.87 17.69 -2.72
N VAL A 154 9.27 17.39 -1.48
CA VAL A 154 10.53 17.85 -0.90
C VAL A 154 11.74 17.33 -1.67
N SER A 155 11.77 16.03 -2.02
CA SER A 155 12.90 15.43 -2.75
C SER A 155 13.17 16.07 -4.12
N GLN A 156 12.13 16.65 -4.74
CA GLN A 156 12.23 17.26 -6.07
C GLN A 156 12.61 18.74 -6.04
N LEU A 157 12.50 19.41 -4.88
CA LEU A 157 12.85 20.82 -4.77
C LEU A 157 14.34 21.06 -5.06
N LYS A 158 15.23 20.11 -4.74
CA LYS A 158 16.66 20.25 -5.08
C LYS A 158 16.89 20.38 -6.59
N HIS A 159 16.14 19.63 -7.39
CA HIS A 159 16.25 19.65 -8.85
C HIS A 159 15.67 20.93 -9.43
N VAL A 160 14.52 21.38 -8.91
CA VAL A 160 13.89 22.64 -9.37
C VAL A 160 14.71 23.86 -8.97
N PHE A 161 15.31 23.87 -7.77
CA PHE A 161 16.20 24.96 -7.35
C PHE A 161 17.63 24.85 -7.93
N GLY A 162 17.94 23.77 -8.65
CA GLY A 162 19.26 23.53 -9.22
C GLY A 162 20.37 23.33 -8.19
N LEU A 163 20.02 22.82 -7.01
CA LEU A 163 20.94 22.56 -5.91
C LEU A 163 21.61 21.19 -6.09
N GLN A 164 22.92 21.12 -5.87
CA GLN A 164 23.70 19.90 -5.97
C GLN A 164 24.10 19.41 -4.58
N TYR A 165 23.36 18.41 -4.08
CA TYR A 165 23.69 17.67 -2.87
C TYR A 165 23.09 16.25 -2.93
N ASP A 166 23.70 15.34 -2.17
CA ASP A 166 23.22 13.97 -2.00
C ASP A 166 21.90 13.96 -1.22
N SER A 167 20.88 13.30 -1.77
CA SER A 167 19.56 13.26 -1.13
C SER A 167 19.64 12.58 0.23
N GLY A 168 19.00 13.18 1.24
CA GLY A 168 18.80 12.55 2.54
C GLY A 168 17.81 11.38 2.46
N GLU A 169 17.82 10.54 3.49
CA GLU A 169 16.97 9.36 3.62
C GLU A 169 15.52 9.74 3.96
N THR A 170 15.35 10.83 4.71
CA THR A 170 14.04 11.33 5.18
C THR A 170 13.65 12.65 4.53
N ALA A 171 12.35 12.99 4.55
CA ALA A 171 11.90 14.31 4.10
C ALA A 171 12.47 15.43 4.98
N VAL A 172 12.63 15.18 6.28
CA VAL A 172 13.22 16.15 7.21
C VAL A 172 14.67 16.45 6.85
N GLU A 173 15.49 15.43 6.62
CA GLU A 173 16.88 15.63 6.17
C GLU A 173 16.95 16.42 4.87
N ASN A 174 16.11 16.08 3.89
CA ASN A 174 16.07 16.82 2.62
C ASN A 174 15.63 18.28 2.81
N ILE A 175 14.74 18.59 3.76
CA ILE A 175 14.39 19.98 4.11
C ILE A 175 15.61 20.69 4.72
N ILE A 176 16.32 20.04 5.66
CA ILE A 176 17.50 20.63 6.30
C ILE A 176 18.57 20.91 5.24
N LEU A 177 18.89 19.92 4.40
CA LEU A 177 19.87 20.05 3.31
C LEU A 177 19.48 21.16 2.32
N LEU A 178 18.19 21.28 1.99
CA LEU A 178 17.69 22.33 1.12
C LEU A 178 17.89 23.72 1.74
N VAL A 179 17.57 23.90 3.02
CA VAL A 179 17.73 25.18 3.71
C VAL A 179 19.21 25.52 3.85
N SER A 180 20.08 24.55 4.16
CA SER A 180 21.52 24.75 4.25
C SER A 180 22.16 25.17 2.92
N ASN A 181 21.62 24.71 1.79
CA ASN A 181 22.17 24.97 0.45
C ASN A 181 21.40 26.07 -0.32
N ILE A 182 20.45 26.75 0.31
CA ILE A 182 19.56 27.70 -0.40
C ILE A 182 20.30 28.84 -1.11
N ASN A 183 21.49 29.21 -0.61
CA ASN A 183 22.32 30.26 -1.20
C ASN A 183 22.95 29.84 -2.55
N ALA A 184 23.01 28.55 -2.86
CA ALA A 184 23.54 28.01 -4.11
C ALA A 184 22.47 27.85 -5.21
N LEU A 185 21.33 28.55 -5.08
CA LEU A 185 20.21 28.44 -5.99
C LEU A 185 20.61 28.85 -7.42
N ASN A 186 20.32 27.96 -8.39
CA ASN A 186 20.52 28.24 -9.80
C ASN A 186 19.23 28.74 -10.44
N SER A 187 19.21 30.04 -10.78
CA SER A 187 18.03 30.70 -11.36
C SER A 187 17.62 30.12 -12.72
N LYS A 188 18.57 29.53 -13.47
CA LYS A 188 18.35 28.94 -14.79
C LYS A 188 17.53 27.65 -14.66
N GLU A 189 17.91 26.78 -13.72
CA GLU A 189 17.18 25.55 -13.39
C GLU A 189 15.78 25.87 -12.86
N LEU A 190 15.68 26.86 -11.96
CA LEU A 190 14.41 27.33 -11.43
C LEU A 190 13.47 27.79 -12.54
N LEU A 191 13.97 28.52 -13.52
CA LEU A 191 13.17 28.97 -14.66
C LEU A 191 12.65 27.78 -15.48
N VAL A 192 13.50 26.80 -15.79
CA VAL A 192 13.09 25.58 -16.52
C VAL A 192 12.03 24.80 -15.75
N GLY A 193 12.21 24.62 -14.45
CA GLY A 193 11.23 23.96 -13.58
C GLY A 193 9.88 24.68 -13.55
N ILE A 194 9.88 26.01 -13.37
CA ILE A 194 8.66 26.84 -13.37
C ILE A 194 7.94 26.77 -14.72
N VAL A 195 8.67 26.91 -15.83
CA VAL A 195 8.10 26.82 -17.19
C VAL A 195 7.45 25.45 -17.37
N THR A 196 8.11 24.37 -16.93
CA THR A 196 7.55 23.02 -17.05
C THR A 196 6.25 22.86 -16.26
N ILE A 197 6.21 23.33 -15.01
CA ILE A 197 5.00 23.31 -14.17
C ILE A 197 3.88 24.14 -14.82
N ALA A 198 4.20 25.37 -15.24
CA ALA A 198 3.23 26.29 -15.83
C ALA A 198 2.62 25.69 -17.10
N VAL A 199 3.46 25.16 -18.00
CA VAL A 199 3.00 24.51 -19.24
C VAL A 199 2.16 23.28 -18.91
N CYS A 200 2.56 22.44 -17.96
CA CYS A 200 1.79 21.27 -17.57
C CYS A 200 0.40 21.64 -17.04
N VAL A 201 0.31 22.62 -16.14
CA VAL A 201 -0.96 23.05 -15.53
C VAL A 201 -1.85 23.78 -16.53
N LEU A 202 -1.29 24.67 -17.34
CA LEU A 202 -2.04 25.40 -18.37
C LEU A 202 -2.55 24.46 -19.45
N CYS A 203 -1.71 23.53 -19.94
CA CYS A 203 -2.11 22.54 -20.92
C CYS A 203 -3.22 21.64 -20.36
N LYS A 204 -3.13 21.22 -19.10
CA LYS A 204 -4.20 20.46 -18.39
C LYS A 204 -5.53 21.20 -18.36
N ARG A 205 -5.49 22.52 -18.18
CA ARG A 205 -6.67 23.37 -18.11
C ARG A 205 -7.27 23.67 -19.48
N ILE A 206 -6.45 23.97 -20.48
CA ILE A 206 -6.88 24.43 -21.82
C ILE A 206 -7.24 23.24 -22.71
N TRP A 207 -6.40 22.20 -22.72
CA TRP A 207 -6.55 21.04 -23.58
C TRP A 207 -6.58 19.73 -22.79
N PRO A 208 -7.58 19.49 -21.92
CA PRO A 208 -7.63 18.34 -21.00
C PRO A 208 -7.52 16.95 -21.68
N LYS A 209 -7.66 16.87 -23.00
CA LYS A 209 -7.52 15.64 -23.80
C LYS A 209 -6.10 15.37 -24.31
N LEU A 210 -5.20 16.37 -24.31
CA LEU A 210 -3.80 16.18 -24.70
C LEU A 210 -3.02 15.53 -23.54
N PRO A 211 -1.96 14.75 -23.81
CA PRO A 211 -1.05 14.28 -22.77
C PRO A 211 -0.21 15.45 -22.24
N HIS A 212 -0.75 16.21 -21.28
CA HIS A 212 -0.16 17.49 -20.82
C HIS A 212 1.26 17.35 -20.29
N MET A 213 1.54 16.21 -19.65
CA MET A 213 2.83 15.89 -19.08
C MET A 213 3.88 15.69 -20.19
N LEU A 214 3.52 14.95 -21.25
CA LEU A 214 4.38 14.78 -22.42
C LEU A 214 4.67 16.12 -23.09
N PHE A 215 3.63 16.93 -23.29
CA PHE A 215 3.77 18.25 -23.88
C PHE A 215 4.69 19.16 -23.05
N ALA A 216 4.53 19.14 -21.72
CA ALA A 216 5.40 19.88 -20.81
C ALA A 216 6.86 19.43 -20.90
N THR A 217 7.12 18.12 -20.98
CA THR A 217 8.49 17.60 -21.16
C THR A 217 9.11 18.04 -22.49
N LEU A 218 8.36 17.97 -23.60
CA LEU A 218 8.85 18.43 -24.91
C LEU A 218 9.19 19.92 -24.91
N VAL A 219 8.32 20.75 -24.29
CA VAL A 219 8.59 22.18 -24.14
C VAL A 219 9.80 22.42 -23.24
N ALA A 220 9.95 21.67 -22.15
CA ALA A 220 11.12 21.76 -21.27
C ALA A 220 12.41 21.41 -22.02
N MET A 221 12.43 20.34 -22.81
CA MET A 221 13.57 19.96 -23.65
C MET A 221 13.93 21.07 -24.64
N GLY A 222 12.95 21.59 -25.39
CA GLY A 222 13.18 22.68 -26.34
C GLY A 222 13.67 23.97 -25.67
N PHE A 223 13.10 24.32 -24.53
CA PHE A 223 13.47 25.51 -23.78
C PHE A 223 14.87 25.40 -23.17
N ALA A 224 15.18 24.28 -22.51
CA ALA A 224 16.49 24.06 -21.90
C ALA A 224 17.61 23.93 -22.94
N THR A 225 17.34 23.30 -24.09
CA THR A 225 18.31 23.25 -25.20
C THR A 225 18.56 24.63 -25.80
N TRP A 226 17.52 25.44 -25.98
CA TRP A 226 17.68 26.83 -26.40
C TRP A 226 18.51 27.64 -25.38
N MET A 227 18.23 27.49 -24.09
CA MET A 227 19.04 28.12 -23.03
C MET A 227 20.51 27.69 -23.09
N ASN A 228 20.78 26.40 -23.31
CA ASN A 228 22.14 25.89 -23.42
C ASN A 228 22.89 26.43 -24.64
N HIS A 229 22.21 26.56 -25.79
CA HIS A 229 22.79 27.21 -26.96
C HIS A 229 23.04 28.72 -26.74
N ALA A 230 22.25 29.36 -25.89
CA ALA A 230 22.46 30.75 -25.47
C ALA A 230 23.58 30.91 -24.41
N GLY A 231 24.34 29.85 -24.10
CA GLY A 231 25.45 29.88 -23.15
C GLY A 231 25.05 29.68 -21.69
N ASN A 232 23.82 29.22 -21.42
CA ASN A 232 23.43 28.78 -20.08
C ASN A 232 23.87 27.32 -19.86
N GLU A 233 24.15 26.93 -18.62
CA GLU A 233 24.51 25.55 -18.29
C GLU A 233 23.39 24.92 -17.49
N VAL A 234 22.33 24.50 -18.19
CA VAL A 234 21.23 23.72 -17.61
C VAL A 234 21.62 22.24 -17.63
N LEU A 235 21.49 21.60 -16.48
CA LEU A 235 21.78 20.19 -16.27
C LEU A 235 20.77 19.32 -17.01
N MET A 236 21.30 18.44 -17.85
CA MET A 236 20.54 17.45 -18.60
C MET A 236 20.83 16.04 -18.07
N VAL A 237 19.98 15.08 -18.42
CA VAL A 237 20.23 13.65 -18.16
C VAL A 237 21.53 13.20 -18.85
N SER A 238 22.29 12.32 -18.20
CA SER A 238 23.51 11.74 -18.77
C SER A 238 23.21 10.85 -19.98
N GLN A 239 24.20 10.67 -20.86
CA GLN A 239 24.06 9.77 -22.01
C GLN A 239 23.78 8.34 -21.54
N VAL A 240 22.77 7.73 -22.17
CA VAL A 240 22.38 6.34 -21.93
C VAL A 240 23.08 5.44 -22.94
N SER A 241 23.78 4.41 -22.46
CA SER A 241 24.37 3.39 -23.32
C SER A 241 23.28 2.63 -24.08
N SER A 242 23.40 2.54 -25.40
CA SER A 242 22.48 1.78 -26.26
C SER A 242 22.87 0.30 -26.25
N ASN A 243 22.72 -0.38 -25.12
CA ASN A 243 22.90 -1.83 -25.04
C ASN A 243 21.56 -2.55 -25.22
N TYR A 244 21.59 -3.68 -25.93
CA TYR A 244 20.43 -4.54 -26.12
C TYR A 244 20.11 -5.31 -24.83
N LEU A 245 18.82 -5.59 -24.62
CA LEU A 245 18.35 -6.44 -23.53
C LEU A 245 19.04 -7.82 -23.65
N SER A 246 19.84 -8.20 -22.64
CA SER A 246 20.62 -9.45 -22.65
C SER A 246 20.09 -10.43 -21.63
N LEU A 247 20.12 -11.71 -22.02
CA LEU A 247 19.78 -12.80 -21.11
C LEU A 247 20.94 -13.01 -20.12
N SER A 248 20.63 -13.03 -18.83
CA SER A 248 21.58 -13.28 -17.75
C SER A 248 21.30 -14.65 -17.10
N SER A 249 22.35 -15.28 -16.57
CA SER A 249 22.21 -16.38 -15.62
C SER A 249 22.25 -15.79 -14.21
N PRO A 250 21.11 -15.65 -13.51
CA PRO A 250 21.05 -14.98 -12.22
C PRO A 250 21.59 -15.81 -11.05
N PHE A 251 22.05 -17.04 -11.26
CA PHE A 251 22.47 -17.94 -10.17
C PHE A 251 23.99 -18.03 -10.02
N VAL A 252 24.50 -17.58 -8.87
CA VAL A 252 25.94 -17.59 -8.54
C VAL A 252 26.33 -18.78 -7.65
N GLY A 253 25.40 -19.33 -6.86
CA GLY A 253 25.63 -20.49 -5.99
C GLY A 253 24.88 -20.43 -4.65
N PHE A 254 24.71 -21.59 -4.00
CA PHE A 254 23.97 -21.70 -2.73
C PHE A 254 24.67 -21.03 -1.52
N SER A 255 25.99 -20.93 -1.53
CA SER A 255 26.77 -20.29 -0.46
C SER A 255 26.39 -18.82 -0.29
N HIS A 256 26.37 -18.05 -1.39
CA HIS A 256 25.99 -16.64 -1.38
C HIS A 256 24.52 -16.42 -1.00
N ILE A 257 23.63 -17.31 -1.42
CA ILE A 257 22.21 -17.25 -1.02
C ILE A 257 22.09 -17.37 0.50
N SER A 258 22.82 -18.30 1.13
CA SER A 258 22.75 -18.50 2.57
C SER A 258 23.21 -17.28 3.38
N THR A 259 24.22 -16.56 2.90
CA THR A 259 24.74 -15.36 3.56
C THR A 259 23.88 -14.12 3.32
N MET A 260 23.12 -14.10 2.22
CA MET A 260 22.25 -12.99 1.85
C MET A 260 20.79 -13.16 2.31
N LEU A 261 20.47 -14.21 3.07
CA LEU A 261 19.09 -14.54 3.44
C LEU A 261 18.34 -13.36 4.07
N ASP A 262 18.94 -12.66 5.02
CA ASP A 262 18.31 -11.53 5.69
C ASP A 262 17.99 -10.39 4.72
N GLY A 263 18.93 -10.08 3.82
CA GLY A 263 18.74 -9.09 2.76
C GLY A 263 17.69 -9.50 1.73
N ILE A 264 17.67 -10.79 1.35
CA ILE A 264 16.65 -11.36 0.46
C ILE A 264 15.25 -11.17 1.07
N PHE A 265 15.07 -11.52 2.35
CA PHE A 265 13.79 -11.33 3.03
C PHE A 265 13.41 -9.86 3.17
N ALA A 266 14.36 -8.99 3.53
CA ALA A 266 14.12 -7.56 3.64
C ALA A 266 13.64 -6.96 2.32
N VAL A 267 14.34 -7.25 1.22
CA VAL A 267 14.00 -6.80 -0.13
C VAL A 267 12.65 -7.36 -0.60
N ALA A 268 12.39 -8.66 -0.36
CA ALA A 268 11.12 -9.29 -0.72
C ALA A 268 9.95 -8.61 -0.01
N MET A 269 10.04 -8.42 1.31
CA MET A 269 9.00 -7.79 2.12
C MET A 269 8.79 -6.34 1.74
N LEU A 270 9.88 -5.58 1.61
CA LEU A 270 9.82 -4.19 1.21
C LEU A 270 9.09 -4.03 -0.13
N GLY A 271 9.46 -4.82 -1.13
CA GLY A 271 8.83 -4.77 -2.44
C GLY A 271 7.32 -5.10 -2.38
N LEU A 272 6.91 -6.08 -1.58
CA LEU A 272 5.49 -6.37 -1.39
C LEU A 272 4.74 -5.21 -0.73
N VAL A 273 5.32 -4.64 0.33
CA VAL A 273 4.70 -3.54 1.07
C VAL A 273 4.57 -2.30 0.17
N GLU A 274 5.60 -1.93 -0.58
CA GLU A 274 5.51 -0.85 -1.58
C GLU A 274 4.40 -1.12 -2.60
N ALA A 275 4.44 -2.28 -3.27
CA ALA A 275 3.51 -2.63 -4.34
C ALA A 275 2.05 -2.61 -3.87
N ILE A 276 1.74 -3.21 -2.71
CA ILE A 276 0.37 -3.21 -2.19
C ILE A 276 -0.09 -1.81 -1.80
N SER A 277 0.78 -1.04 -1.17
CA SER A 277 0.37 0.22 -0.57
C SER A 277 0.08 1.26 -1.64
N ILE A 278 0.89 1.24 -2.70
CA ILE A 278 0.68 2.06 -3.90
C ILE A 278 -0.54 1.56 -4.67
N SER A 279 -0.67 0.24 -4.90
CA SER A 279 -1.82 -0.30 -5.64
C SER A 279 -3.14 -0.04 -4.91
N ARG A 280 -3.18 -0.11 -3.58
CA ARG A 280 -4.36 0.29 -2.77
C ARG A 280 -4.66 1.77 -2.86
N SER A 281 -3.63 2.61 -2.73
CA SER A 281 -3.79 4.07 -2.89
C SER A 281 -4.45 4.42 -4.21
N VAL A 282 -3.92 3.89 -5.32
CA VAL A 282 -4.47 4.16 -6.65
C VAL A 282 -5.80 3.43 -6.86
N ALA A 283 -6.00 2.27 -6.22
CA ALA A 283 -7.26 1.54 -6.29
C ALA A 283 -8.43 2.31 -5.65
N MET A 284 -8.18 2.97 -4.52
CA MET A 284 -9.18 3.82 -3.87
C MET A 284 -9.64 4.97 -4.78
N LYS A 285 -8.70 5.57 -5.54
CA LYS A 285 -9.02 6.65 -6.49
C LYS A 285 -9.77 6.14 -7.72
N SER A 286 -9.30 5.04 -8.31
CA SER A 286 -9.89 4.42 -9.50
C SER A 286 -11.13 3.57 -9.23
N ARG A 287 -11.46 3.32 -7.95
CA ARG A 287 -12.53 2.42 -7.49
C ARG A 287 -12.41 0.98 -8.03
N GLN A 288 -11.19 0.53 -8.31
CA GLN A 288 -10.93 -0.88 -8.68
C GLN A 288 -10.94 -1.78 -7.44
N GLN A 289 -11.32 -3.04 -7.60
CA GLN A 289 -11.10 -4.05 -6.57
C GLN A 289 -9.71 -4.65 -6.75
N LEU A 290 -8.95 -4.71 -5.66
CA LEU A 290 -7.59 -5.23 -5.65
C LEU A 290 -7.56 -6.57 -4.91
N ASP A 291 -7.04 -7.62 -5.55
CA ASP A 291 -6.65 -8.87 -4.90
C ASP A 291 -5.16 -8.81 -4.53
N SER A 292 -4.87 -8.66 -3.23
CA SER A 292 -3.49 -8.57 -2.74
C SER A 292 -2.67 -9.85 -2.96
N ASN A 293 -3.28 -11.03 -2.99
CA ASN A 293 -2.55 -12.27 -3.26
C ASN A 293 -2.15 -12.35 -4.73
N GLN A 294 -3.05 -11.94 -5.63
CA GLN A 294 -2.74 -11.89 -7.06
C GLN A 294 -1.68 -10.83 -7.36
N GLU A 295 -1.71 -9.70 -6.66
CA GLU A 295 -0.66 -8.69 -6.77
C GLU A 295 0.72 -9.25 -6.34
N PHE A 296 0.78 -10.04 -5.26
CA PHE A 296 2.00 -10.73 -4.83
C PHE A 296 2.54 -11.70 -5.88
N ILE A 297 1.65 -12.47 -6.51
CA ILE A 297 2.01 -13.36 -7.62
C ILE A 297 2.59 -12.54 -8.78
N GLY A 298 1.97 -11.41 -9.14
CA GLY A 298 2.45 -10.51 -10.18
C GLY A 298 3.85 -9.98 -9.93
N GLN A 299 4.11 -9.45 -8.72
CA GLN A 299 5.44 -8.95 -8.34
C GLN A 299 6.49 -10.07 -8.25
N GLY A 300 6.09 -11.24 -7.73
CA GLY A 300 6.97 -12.40 -7.64
C GLY A 300 7.40 -12.92 -9.00
N ILE A 301 6.45 -13.07 -9.94
CA ILE A 301 6.74 -13.45 -11.33
C ILE A 301 7.61 -12.39 -12.01
N SER A 302 7.30 -11.10 -11.84
CA SER A 302 8.04 -10.03 -12.49
C SER A 302 9.51 -9.98 -12.07
N ASN A 303 9.79 -10.16 -10.78
CA ASN A 303 11.16 -10.20 -10.24
C ASN A 303 11.87 -11.53 -10.58
N MET A 304 11.18 -12.66 -10.41
CA MET A 304 11.74 -13.99 -10.71
C MET A 304 12.17 -14.07 -12.19
N VAL A 305 11.27 -13.75 -13.11
CA VAL A 305 11.56 -13.78 -14.56
C VAL A 305 12.48 -12.62 -14.96
N GLY A 306 12.27 -11.42 -14.41
CA GLY A 306 13.11 -10.24 -14.70
C GLY A 306 14.59 -10.45 -14.39
N SER A 307 14.93 -11.24 -13.37
CA SER A 307 16.32 -11.58 -13.03
C SER A 307 17.09 -12.26 -14.17
N PHE A 308 16.41 -12.97 -15.08
CA PHE A 308 16.99 -13.57 -16.29
C PHE A 308 17.14 -12.57 -17.46
N PHE A 309 16.56 -11.39 -17.36
CA PHE A 309 16.67 -10.29 -18.32
C PHE A 309 17.54 -9.15 -17.78
N SER A 310 18.49 -9.49 -16.91
CA SER A 310 19.39 -8.53 -16.24
C SER A 310 18.66 -7.43 -15.47
N CYS A 311 17.46 -7.71 -14.95
CA CYS A 311 16.77 -6.78 -14.06
C CYS A 311 17.21 -7.02 -12.62
N TYR A 312 17.33 -5.95 -11.86
CA TYR A 312 17.41 -6.05 -10.41
C TYR A 312 16.01 -5.87 -9.80
N VAL A 313 15.91 -5.95 -8.47
CA VAL A 313 14.60 -6.01 -7.82
C VAL A 313 13.74 -4.78 -8.13
N SER A 314 12.48 -5.06 -8.40
CA SER A 314 11.48 -4.09 -8.79
C SER A 314 10.26 -4.13 -7.88
N SER A 315 9.55 -3.01 -7.86
CA SER A 315 8.27 -2.85 -7.17
C SER A 315 7.47 -1.70 -7.76
N GLY A 316 6.24 -1.52 -7.28
CA GLY A 316 5.40 -0.39 -7.62
C GLY A 316 6.07 0.95 -7.30
N SER A 317 5.85 1.96 -8.15
CA SER A 317 6.24 3.35 -7.86
C SER A 317 5.04 4.27 -7.77
N PHE A 318 5.00 5.11 -6.74
CA PHE A 318 3.99 6.16 -6.58
C PHE A 318 3.96 7.11 -7.74
N THR A 319 5.13 7.58 -8.15
CA THR A 319 5.26 8.51 -9.27
C THR A 319 4.73 7.87 -10.54
N ARG A 320 5.25 6.68 -10.90
CA ARG A 320 4.86 6.01 -12.16
C ARG A 320 3.37 5.71 -12.19
N SER A 321 2.84 5.14 -11.11
CA SER A 321 1.43 4.75 -11.02
C SER A 321 0.50 5.97 -10.94
N GLY A 322 0.94 7.04 -10.27
CA GLY A 322 0.21 8.31 -10.21
C GLY A 322 0.15 9.02 -11.56
N VAL A 323 1.25 9.03 -12.33
CA VAL A 323 1.28 9.48 -13.72
C VAL A 323 0.35 8.63 -14.58
N ASN A 324 0.46 7.30 -14.47
CA ASN A 324 -0.34 6.37 -15.25
C ASN A 324 -1.84 6.64 -15.06
N TYR A 325 -2.26 6.71 -13.79
CA TYR A 325 -3.63 7.03 -13.41
C TYR A 325 -4.07 8.42 -13.88
N SER A 326 -3.25 9.46 -13.65
CA SER A 326 -3.59 10.84 -14.04
C SER A 326 -3.57 11.09 -15.55
N SER A 327 -2.84 10.25 -16.30
CA SER A 327 -2.83 10.24 -17.77
C SER A 327 -4.04 9.51 -18.36
N GLY A 328 -4.90 8.95 -17.52
CA GLY A 328 -6.15 8.32 -17.93
C GLY A 328 -6.04 6.85 -18.32
N ALA A 329 -5.01 6.14 -17.85
CA ALA A 329 -4.95 4.68 -17.99
C ALA A 329 -6.23 4.03 -17.44
N GLN A 330 -6.71 2.98 -18.11
CA GLN A 330 -7.93 2.26 -17.75
C GLN A 330 -7.69 0.77 -17.56
N THR A 331 -6.68 0.20 -18.23
CA THR A 331 -6.34 -1.22 -18.12
C THR A 331 -4.83 -1.42 -17.89
N PRO A 332 -4.42 -2.62 -17.42
CA PRO A 332 -3.00 -2.96 -17.29
C PRO A 332 -2.17 -2.80 -18.57
N LEU A 333 -2.80 -2.75 -19.75
CA LEU A 333 -2.10 -2.50 -21.01
C LEU A 333 -1.31 -1.19 -21.00
N ALA A 334 -1.70 -0.19 -20.20
CA ALA A 334 -0.93 1.05 -20.10
C ALA A 334 0.51 0.80 -19.62
N ALA A 335 0.71 -0.13 -18.68
CA ALA A 335 2.04 -0.52 -18.21
C ALA A 335 2.79 -1.37 -19.26
N VAL A 336 2.08 -2.22 -20.00
CA VAL A 336 2.66 -2.97 -21.13
C VAL A 336 3.16 -2.01 -22.21
N PHE A 337 2.34 -1.03 -22.61
CA PHE A 337 2.74 0.01 -23.55
C PHE A 337 3.88 0.86 -23.01
N ALA A 338 3.90 1.19 -21.72
CA ALA A 338 5.02 1.90 -21.11
C ALA A 338 6.33 1.12 -21.28
N GLY A 339 6.34 -0.19 -21.00
CA GLY A 339 7.52 -1.04 -21.20
C GLY A 339 7.94 -1.12 -22.68
N VAL A 340 6.98 -1.32 -23.59
CA VAL A 340 7.24 -1.38 -25.04
C VAL A 340 7.78 -0.06 -25.58
N PHE A 341 7.17 1.07 -25.21
CA PHE A 341 7.66 2.39 -25.62
C PHE A 341 9.02 2.71 -25.01
N LEU A 342 9.27 2.34 -23.76
CA LEU A 342 10.58 2.51 -23.15
C LEU A 342 11.65 1.68 -23.87
N LEU A 343 11.33 0.44 -24.28
CA LEU A 343 12.22 -0.37 -25.11
C LEU A 343 12.51 0.32 -26.46
N ILE A 344 11.47 0.85 -27.13
CA ILE A 344 11.62 1.59 -28.40
C ILE A 344 12.47 2.85 -28.19
N ILE A 345 12.22 3.61 -27.12
CA ILE A 345 12.97 4.83 -26.78
C ILE A 345 14.43 4.48 -26.48
N MET A 346 14.68 3.40 -25.74
CA MET A 346 16.03 2.96 -25.42
C MET A 346 16.82 2.57 -26.67
N VAL A 347 16.19 1.93 -27.66
CA VAL A 347 16.87 1.50 -28.90
C VAL A 347 16.98 2.63 -29.93
N LEU A 348 15.93 3.44 -30.13
CA LEU A 348 15.87 4.44 -31.20
C LEU A 348 16.20 5.86 -30.73
N PHE A 349 15.90 6.18 -29.47
CA PHE A 349 15.93 7.54 -28.94
C PHE A 349 16.89 7.74 -27.76
N ALA A 350 17.74 6.77 -27.42
CA ALA A 350 18.77 6.92 -26.39
C ALA A 350 19.62 8.19 -26.53
N PRO A 351 20.02 8.63 -27.75
CA PRO A 351 20.75 9.90 -27.90
C PRO A 351 19.91 11.12 -27.51
N TYR A 352 18.58 11.06 -27.71
CA TYR A 352 17.69 12.19 -27.43
C TYR A 352 17.33 12.33 -25.96
N ALA A 353 17.45 11.25 -25.18
CA ALA A 353 17.23 11.28 -23.74
C ALA A 353 18.18 12.26 -23.03
N ALA A 354 19.38 12.47 -23.59
CA ALA A 354 20.38 13.42 -23.09
C ALA A 354 19.95 14.90 -23.22
N TYR A 355 18.82 15.21 -23.86
CA TYR A 355 18.27 16.57 -23.93
C TYR A 355 17.16 16.83 -22.89
N ILE A 356 16.86 15.87 -22.02
CA ILE A 356 15.85 16.02 -20.96
C ILE A 356 16.47 16.82 -19.79
N PRO A 357 15.94 18.01 -19.44
CA PRO A 357 16.47 18.80 -18.33
C PRO A 357 16.03 18.25 -16.97
N ILE A 358 16.96 18.18 -16.02
CA ILE A 358 16.70 17.65 -14.68
C ILE A 358 15.66 18.47 -13.91
N ALA A 359 15.74 19.81 -13.96
CA ALA A 359 14.74 20.68 -13.33
C ALA A 359 13.34 20.53 -13.94
N GLY A 360 13.22 20.23 -15.23
CA GLY A 360 11.94 19.97 -15.88
C GLY A 360 11.25 18.73 -15.31
N MET A 361 12.01 17.67 -15.07
CA MET A 361 11.51 16.46 -14.42
C MET A 361 11.09 16.74 -12.97
N GLY A 362 11.92 17.47 -12.21
CA GLY A 362 11.57 17.90 -10.86
C GLY A 362 10.24 18.65 -10.82
N GLY A 363 10.04 19.60 -11.74
CA GLY A 363 8.79 20.35 -11.87
C GLY A 363 7.58 19.46 -12.18
N LEU A 364 7.73 18.51 -13.10
CA LEU A 364 6.68 17.56 -13.44
C LEU A 364 6.27 16.69 -12.24
N LEU A 365 7.26 16.24 -11.46
CA LEU A 365 7.05 15.42 -10.27
C LEU A 365 6.38 16.20 -9.12
N LEU A 366 6.62 17.51 -9.01
CA LEU A 366 5.85 18.38 -8.09
C LEU A 366 4.35 18.40 -8.46
N VAL A 367 4.02 18.47 -9.76
CA VAL A 367 2.62 18.40 -10.21
C VAL A 367 1.99 17.04 -9.89
N VAL A 368 2.75 15.95 -10.03
CA VAL A 368 2.28 14.60 -9.65
C VAL A 368 2.04 14.50 -8.15
N ALA A 369 2.99 14.96 -7.33
CA ALA A 369 2.87 14.98 -5.88
C ALA A 369 1.62 15.75 -5.43
N TRP A 370 1.35 16.91 -6.03
CA TRP A 370 0.14 17.69 -5.77
C TRP A 370 -1.14 16.90 -6.09
N ASN A 371 -1.18 16.20 -7.23
CA ASN A 371 -2.34 15.40 -7.64
C ASN A 371 -2.52 14.12 -6.78
N LEU A 372 -1.51 13.72 -5.99
CA LEU A 372 -1.64 12.60 -5.07
C LEU A 372 -2.46 12.95 -3.81
N VAL A 373 -2.51 14.23 -3.42
CA VAL A 373 -3.20 14.66 -2.20
C VAL A 373 -4.72 14.69 -2.38
N ASP A 374 -5.44 13.89 -1.58
CA ASP A 374 -6.91 13.85 -1.59
C ASP A 374 -7.50 14.70 -0.46
N VAL A 375 -7.52 16.02 -0.67
CA VAL A 375 -8.01 17.00 0.31
C VAL A 375 -9.48 16.77 0.67
N HIS A 376 -10.28 16.24 -0.25
CA HIS A 376 -11.70 16.02 -0.01
C HIS A 376 -11.93 14.92 1.03
N HIS A 377 -11.35 13.74 0.83
CA HIS A 377 -11.54 12.62 1.76
C HIS A 377 -10.88 12.88 3.12
N ILE A 378 -9.75 13.59 3.16
CA ILE A 378 -9.12 14.04 4.42
C ILE A 378 -10.10 14.92 5.22
N LYS A 379 -10.76 15.88 4.57
CA LYS A 379 -11.76 16.75 5.22
C LYS A 379 -12.99 15.99 5.69
N VAL A 380 -13.45 14.99 4.94
CA VAL A 380 -14.58 14.14 5.32
C VAL A 380 -14.26 13.35 6.59
N ILE A 381 -13.08 12.72 6.66
CA ILE A 381 -12.65 11.95 7.83
C ILE A 381 -12.48 12.86 9.05
N ALA A 382 -11.83 14.01 8.87
CA ALA A 382 -11.62 14.98 9.95
C ALA A 382 -12.93 15.46 10.61
N LYS A 383 -14.04 15.48 9.86
CA LYS A 383 -15.36 15.84 10.39
C LYS A 383 -16.11 14.68 11.04
N HIS A 384 -15.76 13.43 10.74
CA HIS A 384 -16.56 12.26 11.11
C HIS A 384 -16.00 11.48 12.31
N ASP A 385 -14.69 11.19 12.34
CA ASP A 385 -14.09 10.38 13.41
C ASP A 385 -12.68 10.86 13.78
N GLY A 386 -12.54 11.32 15.03
CA GLY A 386 -11.28 11.79 15.62
C GLY A 386 -10.18 10.74 15.66
N LYS A 387 -10.53 9.44 15.75
CA LYS A 387 -9.55 8.35 15.76
C LYS A 387 -9.00 8.08 14.37
N GLU A 388 -9.84 8.15 13.36
CA GLU A 388 -9.45 7.96 11.97
C GLU A 388 -8.51 9.08 11.50
N ILE A 389 -8.80 10.34 11.84
CA ILE A 389 -7.88 11.45 11.55
C ILE A 389 -6.57 11.35 12.33
N PHE A 390 -6.58 10.83 13.56
CA PHE A 390 -5.36 10.55 14.32
C PHE A 390 -4.50 9.48 13.63
N ILE A 391 -5.09 8.36 13.20
CA ILE A 391 -4.38 7.30 12.45
C ILE A 391 -3.77 7.89 11.16
N LEU A 392 -4.53 8.69 10.42
CA LEU A 392 -4.06 9.38 9.23
C LEU A 392 -2.86 10.29 9.52
N ALA A 393 -2.97 11.14 10.56
CA ALA A 393 -1.92 12.08 10.94
C ALA A 393 -0.64 11.35 11.38
N VAL A 394 -0.75 10.34 12.24
CA VAL A 394 0.41 9.55 12.69
C VAL A 394 1.07 8.83 11.53
N THR A 395 0.29 8.27 10.60
CA THR A 395 0.85 7.63 9.39
C THR A 395 1.58 8.66 8.51
N SER A 396 0.97 9.83 8.28
CA SER A 396 1.60 10.88 7.46
C SER A 396 2.86 11.45 8.11
N LEU A 397 2.88 11.64 9.43
CA LEU A 397 4.05 12.10 10.16
C LEU A 397 5.14 11.04 10.13
N ALA A 398 4.82 9.77 10.37
CA ALA A 398 5.78 8.67 10.27
C ALA A 398 6.42 8.61 8.88
N ALA A 399 5.68 8.88 7.80
CA ALA A 399 6.24 8.93 6.44
C ALA A 399 7.20 10.11 6.22
N ILE A 400 7.05 11.21 6.96
CA ILE A 400 7.91 12.41 6.84
C ILE A 400 9.19 12.24 7.68
N PHE A 401 9.04 11.71 8.90
CA PHE A 401 10.13 11.59 9.89
C PHE A 401 10.92 10.28 9.77
N LEU A 402 10.32 9.23 9.24
CA LEU A 402 10.92 7.91 9.06
C LEU A 402 10.95 7.55 7.57
N HIS A 403 11.49 6.37 7.28
CA HIS A 403 11.39 5.78 5.95
C HIS A 403 9.92 5.60 5.55
N LEU A 404 9.62 5.88 4.28
CA LEU A 404 8.26 5.93 3.77
C LEU A 404 7.50 4.63 4.08
N GLU A 405 8.11 3.46 3.96
CA GLU A 405 7.41 2.19 4.16
C GLU A 405 7.12 1.87 5.64
N LEU A 406 7.98 2.33 6.55
CA LEU A 406 7.77 2.17 8.00
C LEU A 406 6.48 2.83 8.47
N SER A 407 6.08 3.91 7.80
CA SER A 407 4.85 4.63 8.12
C SER A 407 3.60 3.75 8.06
N ILE A 408 3.58 2.76 7.17
CA ILE A 408 2.44 1.86 7.02
C ILE A 408 2.35 0.91 8.20
N TYR A 409 3.47 0.37 8.67
CA TYR A 409 3.48 -0.46 9.87
C TYR A 409 2.97 0.33 11.07
N VAL A 410 3.44 1.58 11.22
CA VAL A 410 2.96 2.47 12.28
C VAL A 410 1.45 2.71 12.16
N GLY A 411 0.96 3.01 10.95
CA GLY A 411 -0.46 3.22 10.68
C GLY A 411 -1.33 2.00 10.95
N VAL A 412 -0.90 0.82 10.49
CA VAL A 412 -1.58 -0.46 10.71
C VAL A 412 -1.59 -0.80 12.19
N ALA A 413 -0.46 -0.64 12.89
CA ALA A 413 -0.38 -0.88 14.33
C ALA A 413 -1.32 0.05 15.10
N ALA A 414 -1.37 1.34 14.74
CA ALA A 414 -2.32 2.29 15.33
C ALA A 414 -3.78 1.90 15.05
N SER A 415 -4.10 1.52 13.81
CA SER A 415 -5.45 1.07 13.44
C SER A 415 -5.87 -0.19 14.20
N LEU A 416 -4.99 -1.19 14.26
CA LEU A 416 -5.21 -2.43 15.00
C LEU A 416 -5.38 -2.16 16.49
N PHE A 417 -4.58 -1.25 17.08
CA PHE A 417 -4.72 -0.84 18.46
C PHE A 417 -6.11 -0.25 18.76
N PHE A 418 -6.61 0.68 17.93
CA PHE A 418 -7.95 1.23 18.12
C PHE A 418 -9.05 0.21 17.89
N TYR A 419 -8.88 -0.70 16.93
CA TYR A 419 -9.81 -1.81 16.69
C TYR A 419 -9.88 -2.76 17.89
N LEU A 420 -8.72 -3.17 18.43
CA LEU A 420 -8.63 -4.03 19.61
C LEU A 420 -9.22 -3.32 20.83
N ARG A 421 -8.86 -2.05 21.08
CA ARG A 421 -9.40 -1.27 22.19
C ARG A 421 -10.93 -1.15 22.13
N ARG A 422 -11.50 -1.01 20.93
CA ARG A 422 -12.96 -0.98 20.72
C ARG A 422 -13.59 -2.34 21.02
N THR A 423 -12.99 -3.42 20.52
CA THR A 423 -13.54 -4.77 20.63
C THR A 423 -13.37 -5.34 22.04
N SER A 424 -12.32 -4.95 22.76
CA SER A 424 -12.07 -5.27 24.17
C SER A 424 -13.05 -4.62 25.15
N ARG A 425 -13.91 -3.71 24.69
CA ARG A 425 -14.96 -3.06 25.50
C ARG A 425 -16.33 -3.24 24.83
N PRO A 426 -16.90 -4.46 24.86
CA PRO A 426 -18.24 -4.71 24.34
C PRO A 426 -19.26 -3.80 25.04
N THR A 427 -20.26 -3.35 24.30
CA THR A 427 -21.29 -2.48 24.86
C THR A 427 -22.24 -3.31 25.72
N ILE A 428 -22.43 -2.88 26.97
CA ILE A 428 -23.36 -3.49 27.93
C ILE A 428 -24.43 -2.45 28.22
N GLU A 429 -25.66 -2.74 27.80
CA GLU A 429 -26.83 -1.89 28.02
C GLU A 429 -27.70 -2.53 29.10
N LEU A 430 -27.94 -1.84 30.21
CA LEU A 430 -29.01 -2.19 31.15
C LEU A 430 -30.33 -1.72 30.54
N LEU A 431 -31.29 -2.64 30.38
CA LEU A 431 -32.61 -2.31 29.84
C LEU A 431 -33.52 -1.83 30.97
N ASN A 432 -34.31 -0.80 30.69
CA ASN A 432 -35.27 -0.23 31.64
C ASN A 432 -36.41 -1.23 31.90
N CYS A 433 -36.76 -1.39 33.18
CA CYS A 433 -37.83 -2.29 33.63
C CYS A 433 -39.21 -1.85 33.08
N ASP A 434 -39.45 -0.55 32.99
CA ASP A 434 -40.70 0.03 32.45
C ASP A 434 -40.97 -0.37 31.00
N GLU A 435 -39.94 -0.34 30.15
CA GLU A 435 -40.07 -0.73 28.73
C GLU A 435 -40.35 -2.23 28.56
N LEU A 436 -40.05 -3.03 29.59
CA LEU A 436 -40.20 -4.48 29.60
C LEU A 436 -41.44 -4.96 30.38
N ASN A 437 -42.24 -4.03 30.93
CA ASN A 437 -43.35 -4.31 31.86
C ASN A 437 -42.91 -5.18 33.05
N ILE A 438 -41.72 -4.90 33.59
CA ILE A 438 -41.19 -5.55 34.81
C ILE A 438 -41.48 -4.62 35.97
N ASP A 439 -42.15 -5.14 37.01
CA ASP A 439 -42.46 -4.38 38.22
C ASP A 439 -41.17 -4.08 39.00
N GLU A 440 -40.92 -2.83 39.41
CA GLU A 440 -39.67 -2.43 40.10
C GLU A 440 -39.43 -3.18 41.42
N GLN A 441 -40.50 -3.74 42.01
CA GLN A 441 -40.42 -4.58 43.21
C GLN A 441 -39.73 -5.92 42.97
N GLN A 442 -39.60 -6.35 41.71
CA GLN A 442 -38.89 -7.56 41.34
C GLN A 442 -37.41 -7.23 41.12
N ASP A 443 -36.53 -7.85 41.91
CA ASP A 443 -35.08 -7.61 41.87
C ASP A 443 -34.41 -8.30 40.66
N ILE A 444 -34.85 -7.90 39.47
CA ILE A 444 -34.48 -8.44 38.15
C ILE A 444 -33.75 -7.36 37.35
N ALA A 445 -32.53 -7.66 36.92
CA ALA A 445 -31.80 -6.87 35.94
C ALA A 445 -31.81 -7.58 34.58
N VAL A 446 -32.14 -6.84 33.51
CA VAL A 446 -32.00 -7.34 32.13
C VAL A 446 -30.91 -6.55 31.43
N ILE A 447 -29.84 -7.23 31.04
CA ILE A 447 -28.74 -6.61 30.29
C ILE A 447 -28.68 -7.12 28.86
N ARG A 448 -28.23 -6.27 27.96
CA ARG A 448 -27.88 -6.64 26.59
C ARG A 448 -26.40 -6.47 26.38
N ILE A 449 -25.75 -7.55 25.94
CA ILE A 449 -24.34 -7.54 25.59
C ILE A 449 -24.22 -7.54 24.06
N ASN A 450 -23.56 -6.50 23.54
CA ASN A 450 -23.28 -6.34 22.12
C ASN A 450 -21.77 -6.46 21.87
N GLY A 451 -21.36 -7.57 21.25
CA GLY A 451 -19.95 -7.87 20.95
C GLY A 451 -19.58 -9.32 21.21
N SER A 452 -18.43 -9.75 20.68
CA SER A 452 -17.86 -11.06 21.01
C SER A 452 -17.24 -11.04 22.40
N ILE A 453 -17.31 -12.15 23.12
CA ILE A 453 -16.68 -12.31 24.43
C ILE A 453 -15.40 -13.11 24.23
N PHE A 454 -14.26 -12.50 24.48
CA PHE A 454 -12.96 -13.14 24.33
C PHE A 454 -11.99 -12.63 25.38
N PHE A 455 -10.81 -13.25 25.49
CA PHE A 455 -9.79 -12.97 26.49
C PHE A 455 -9.52 -11.46 26.68
N GLY A 456 -9.57 -10.68 25.60
CA GLY A 456 -9.30 -9.25 25.61
C GLY A 456 -10.38 -8.38 26.25
N CYS A 457 -11.59 -8.90 26.50
CA CYS A 457 -12.67 -8.17 27.15
C CYS A 457 -13.13 -8.77 28.49
N VAL A 458 -12.61 -9.94 28.88
CA VAL A 458 -13.03 -10.68 30.07
C VAL A 458 -13.00 -9.83 31.34
N GLN A 459 -11.88 -9.14 31.61
CA GLN A 459 -11.74 -8.31 32.80
C GLN A 459 -12.75 -7.15 32.84
N TYR A 460 -12.94 -6.48 31.70
CA TYR A 460 -13.89 -5.37 31.58
C TYR A 460 -15.33 -5.86 31.79
N LEU A 461 -15.71 -6.95 31.11
CA LEU A 461 -17.04 -7.53 31.23
C LEU A 461 -17.31 -8.00 32.66
N HIS A 462 -16.34 -8.64 33.31
CA HIS A 462 -16.46 -9.05 34.72
C HIS A 462 -16.71 -7.85 35.64
N GLN A 463 -15.95 -6.76 35.49
CA GLN A 463 -16.14 -5.54 36.28
C GLN A 463 -17.51 -4.90 36.06
N GLU A 464 -18.01 -4.86 34.83
CA GLU A 464 -19.35 -4.31 34.55
C GLU A 464 -20.47 -5.21 35.09
N LEU A 465 -20.32 -6.53 35.00
CA LEU A 465 -21.28 -7.48 35.56
C LEU A 465 -21.34 -7.45 37.10
N GLN A 466 -20.22 -7.13 37.77
CA GLN A 466 -20.17 -6.97 39.23
C GLN A 466 -20.93 -5.74 39.72
N LYS A 467 -20.99 -4.66 38.91
CA LYS A 467 -21.72 -3.42 39.28
C LYS A 467 -23.23 -3.62 39.38
N ILE A 468 -23.78 -4.62 38.71
CA ILE A 468 -25.21 -4.95 38.77
C ILE A 468 -25.48 -5.57 40.14
N SER A 469 -26.44 -5.06 40.90
CA SER A 469 -26.73 -5.54 42.26
C SER A 469 -27.87 -6.56 42.36
N SER A 470 -28.67 -6.72 41.31
CA SER A 470 -29.91 -7.50 41.35
C SER A 470 -29.70 -9.00 41.58
N LYS A 471 -30.59 -9.63 42.36
CA LYS A 471 -30.58 -11.08 42.64
C LYS A 471 -30.78 -11.94 41.39
N GLN A 472 -31.55 -11.46 40.43
CA GLN A 472 -31.83 -12.18 39.19
C GLN A 472 -31.28 -11.37 38.01
N LEU A 473 -30.48 -12.01 37.16
CA LEU A 473 -29.86 -11.37 36.00
C LEU A 473 -30.25 -12.12 34.72
N ILE A 474 -30.79 -11.39 33.75
CA ILE A 474 -31.06 -11.92 32.41
C ILE A 474 -30.08 -11.29 31.43
N ILE A 475 -29.25 -12.12 30.81
CA ILE A 475 -28.29 -11.71 29.79
C ILE A 475 -28.90 -11.94 28.41
N LEU A 476 -29.14 -10.87 27.65
CA LEU A 476 -29.55 -10.94 26.26
C LEU A 476 -28.33 -11.06 25.35
N GLY A 477 -28.11 -12.27 24.83
CA GLY A 477 -26.94 -12.62 24.03
C GLY A 477 -27.11 -12.51 22.51
N ARG A 478 -28.15 -11.84 22.01
CA ARG A 478 -28.39 -11.72 20.56
C ARG A 478 -27.21 -11.03 19.84
N GLY A 479 -26.54 -10.10 20.52
CA GLY A 479 -25.35 -9.40 20.04
C GLY A 479 -24.04 -10.18 20.19
N ILE A 480 -24.06 -11.34 20.85
CA ILE A 480 -22.87 -12.16 21.09
C ILE A 480 -22.66 -13.12 19.91
N ASN A 481 -21.62 -12.86 19.13
CA ASN A 481 -21.29 -13.66 17.94
C ASN A 481 -20.45 -14.90 18.28
N PHE A 482 -19.56 -14.76 19.24
CA PHE A 482 -18.52 -15.72 19.58
C PHE A 482 -18.14 -15.57 21.05
N ILE A 483 -17.83 -16.70 21.70
CA ILE A 483 -17.29 -16.77 23.06
C ILE A 483 -16.07 -17.69 23.02
N ASP A 484 -14.90 -17.20 23.44
CA ASP A 484 -13.71 -18.04 23.59
C ASP A 484 -13.66 -18.75 24.95
N HIS A 485 -12.63 -19.56 25.15
CA HIS A 485 -12.46 -20.35 26.38
C HIS A 485 -12.42 -19.48 27.66
N LEU A 486 -11.68 -18.37 27.65
CA LEU A 486 -11.60 -17.49 28.84
C LEU A 486 -12.91 -16.74 29.08
N GLY A 487 -13.63 -16.39 28.01
CA GLY A 487 -14.99 -15.86 28.08
C GLY A 487 -15.98 -16.84 28.69
N VAL A 488 -15.90 -18.12 28.32
CA VAL A 488 -16.71 -19.20 28.91
C VAL A 488 -16.39 -19.35 30.40
N GLN A 489 -15.11 -19.46 30.76
CA GLN A 489 -14.69 -19.58 32.16
C GLN A 489 -15.15 -18.40 33.02
N MET A 490 -14.97 -17.16 32.56
CA MET A 490 -15.42 -16.01 33.35
C MET A 490 -16.93 -15.99 33.56
N LEU A 491 -17.72 -16.37 32.56
CA LEU A 491 -19.18 -16.46 32.72
C LEU A 491 -19.58 -17.61 33.65
N ASP A 492 -18.89 -18.75 33.57
CA ASP A 492 -19.12 -19.90 34.47
C ASP A 492 -18.77 -19.55 35.93
N ASP A 493 -17.63 -18.90 36.14
CA ASP A 493 -17.19 -18.40 37.43
C ASP A 493 -18.18 -17.36 37.97
N TYR A 494 -18.68 -16.45 37.13
CA TYR A 494 -19.67 -15.47 37.54
C TYR A 494 -21.00 -16.12 37.94
N VAL A 495 -21.48 -17.12 37.19
CA VAL A 495 -22.72 -17.85 37.53
C VAL A 495 -22.56 -18.60 38.84
N SER A 496 -21.41 -19.25 39.07
CA SER A 496 -21.18 -20.04 40.28
C SER A 496 -20.90 -19.20 41.54
N THR A 497 -20.19 -18.08 41.42
CA THR A 497 -19.71 -17.30 42.56
C THR A 497 -20.60 -16.10 42.92
N SER A 498 -21.41 -15.59 41.99
CA SER A 498 -22.19 -14.35 42.23
C SER A 498 -23.31 -14.50 43.26
N GLY A 499 -23.74 -15.74 43.56
CA GLY A 499 -24.93 -16.00 44.39
C GLY A 499 -26.24 -15.52 43.76
N ARG A 500 -26.23 -15.25 42.44
CA ARG A 500 -27.37 -14.73 41.67
C ARG A 500 -27.95 -15.81 40.77
N SER A 501 -29.24 -15.69 40.44
CA SER A 501 -29.85 -16.51 39.40
C SER A 501 -29.63 -15.86 38.03
N VAL A 502 -28.70 -16.40 37.26
CA VAL A 502 -28.34 -15.88 35.94
C VAL A 502 -29.03 -16.70 34.84
N TYR A 503 -29.72 -16.02 33.94
CA TYR A 503 -30.41 -16.62 32.79
C TYR A 503 -29.88 -16.05 31.47
N PHE A 504 -29.73 -16.90 30.47
CA PHE A 504 -29.23 -16.55 29.14
C PHE A 504 -30.37 -16.55 28.14
N CYS A 505 -30.61 -15.41 27.48
CA CYS A 505 -31.74 -15.25 26.57
C CYS A 505 -31.29 -14.83 25.16
N ARG A 506 -31.86 -15.47 24.13
CA ARG A 506 -31.60 -15.18 22.70
C ARG A 506 -30.13 -15.33 22.28
N PHE A 507 -29.42 -16.32 22.82
CA PHE A 507 -28.06 -16.63 22.40
C PHE A 507 -28.03 -17.26 21.00
N LYS A 508 -27.03 -16.91 20.20
CA LYS A 508 -26.77 -17.59 18.92
C LYS A 508 -26.28 -19.02 19.16
N ALA A 509 -26.54 -19.92 18.21
CA ALA A 509 -26.19 -21.34 18.31
C ALA A 509 -24.71 -21.58 18.69
N ASN A 510 -23.77 -20.89 18.02
CA ASN A 510 -22.33 -21.05 18.32
C ASN A 510 -21.99 -20.59 19.74
N ALA A 511 -22.50 -19.44 20.18
CA ALA A 511 -22.25 -18.92 21.53
C ALA A 511 -22.88 -19.80 22.62
N LYS A 512 -24.11 -20.29 22.39
CA LYS A 512 -24.78 -21.25 23.28
C LYS A 512 -23.98 -22.55 23.38
N ALA A 513 -23.55 -23.10 22.25
CA ALA A 513 -22.76 -24.33 22.20
C ALA A 513 -21.41 -24.19 22.93
N SER A 514 -20.69 -23.06 22.75
CA SER A 514 -19.45 -22.80 23.49
C SER A 514 -19.66 -22.80 25.00
N LEU A 515 -20.72 -22.16 25.49
CA LEU A 515 -21.05 -22.14 26.91
C LEU A 515 -21.45 -23.52 27.44
N LEU A 516 -22.36 -24.22 26.77
CA LEU A 516 -22.81 -25.55 27.22
C LEU A 516 -21.70 -26.60 27.23
N ASN A 517 -20.75 -26.51 26.30
CA ASN A 517 -19.65 -27.48 26.21
C ASN A 517 -18.49 -27.15 27.16
N GLY A 518 -18.27 -25.88 27.48
CA GLY A 518 -17.10 -25.44 28.23
C GLY A 518 -17.36 -25.00 29.68
N ALA A 519 -18.62 -24.71 30.04
CA ALA A 519 -19.00 -24.30 31.39
C ALA A 519 -19.51 -25.51 32.20
N THR A 520 -19.22 -25.51 33.50
CA THR A 520 -19.63 -26.57 34.44
C THR A 520 -20.93 -26.26 35.17
N SER A 521 -21.18 -24.98 35.46
CA SER A 521 -22.36 -24.50 36.19
C SER A 521 -23.51 -24.08 35.26
N VAL A 522 -23.25 -23.89 33.97
CA VAL A 522 -24.27 -23.48 32.98
C VAL A 522 -24.90 -24.70 32.30
N ARG A 523 -26.23 -24.81 32.39
CA ARG A 523 -27.01 -25.91 31.81
C ARG A 523 -28.05 -25.40 30.82
N GLU A 524 -28.66 -26.31 30.05
CA GLU A 524 -29.72 -25.94 29.08
C GLU A 524 -30.90 -25.22 29.73
N GLU A 525 -31.22 -25.51 30.99
CA GLU A 525 -32.28 -24.86 31.76
C GLU A 525 -32.07 -23.36 31.99
N HIS A 526 -30.81 -22.89 31.90
CA HIS A 526 -30.51 -21.46 31.98
C HIS A 526 -30.78 -20.71 30.68
N PHE A 527 -31.05 -21.41 29.57
CA PHE A 527 -31.27 -20.79 28.27
C PHE A 527 -32.75 -20.63 27.90
N SER A 528 -33.09 -19.49 27.29
CA SER A 528 -34.40 -19.26 26.67
C SER A 528 -34.29 -18.53 25.34
N ASP A 529 -35.14 -18.88 24.38
CA ASP A 529 -35.20 -18.21 23.08
C ASP A 529 -36.04 -16.93 23.11
N ARG A 530 -36.90 -16.76 24.12
CA ARG A 530 -37.84 -15.65 24.22
C ARG A 530 -37.81 -15.02 25.61
N LEU A 531 -37.71 -13.69 25.63
CA LEU A 531 -37.65 -12.91 26.87
C LEU A 531 -38.98 -12.92 27.64
N THR A 532 -40.12 -12.69 26.96
CA THR A 532 -41.43 -12.59 27.63
C THR A 532 -41.84 -13.85 28.38
N PRO A 533 -41.69 -15.08 27.82
CA PRO A 533 -41.97 -16.30 28.55
C PRO A 533 -41.01 -16.52 29.73
N LEU A 534 -39.74 -16.15 29.57
CA LEU A 534 -38.73 -16.25 30.62
C LEU A 534 -39.08 -15.33 31.80
N LEU A 535 -39.43 -14.07 31.53
CA LEU A 535 -39.88 -13.14 32.56
C LEU A 535 -41.10 -13.69 33.31
N LYS A 536 -42.14 -14.16 32.60
CA LYS A 536 -43.32 -14.75 33.26
C LYS A 536 -43.01 -15.96 34.13
N LEU A 537 -42.00 -16.74 33.79
CA LEU A 537 -41.57 -17.91 34.57
C LEU A 537 -40.80 -17.48 35.83
N ILE A 538 -39.96 -16.46 35.69
CA ILE A 538 -39.17 -15.90 36.78
C ILE A 538 -40.07 -15.15 37.78
N CYS A 539 -41.00 -14.31 37.32
CA CYS A 539 -41.93 -13.56 38.19
C CYS A 539 -42.92 -14.45 38.96
N LYS A 540 -43.10 -15.72 38.54
CA LYS A 540 -43.98 -16.69 39.21
C LYS A 540 -43.28 -17.47 40.32
N ARG A 541 -41.94 -17.47 40.34
CA ARG A 541 -41.11 -18.08 41.38
C ARG A 541 -40.74 -17.02 42.40
#